data_AF-A0A3D3FPW0-F1
#
_entry.id   AF-A0A3D3FPW0-F1
#
_cell.length_a   1.000
_cell.length_b   1.000
_cell.length_c   1.000
_cell.angle_alpha   90.00
_cell.angle_beta   90.00
_cell.angle_gamma   90.00
#
_symmetry.space_group_name_H-M   'P 1'
#
loop_
_entity.id
_entity.type
_entity.pdbx_description
1 polymer ?
#
loop_
_entity_poly.entity_id
_entity_poly.type
_entity_poly.pdbx_seq_one_letter_code
_entity_poly.pdbx_strand_id
1 'polypeptide(L)'
;MLTDIFAALSIEVLKLRRSAIFKVTIAATCFVSFMLALMMLLVMHPDALPPGILKTKIAVAAIGADWPAYIGFTEIAQGALGIILYGFAFSWIFGREWDDGTVKDILALPVSRTAMALAKLVAAALWCALLSAVMFVLALALGAFLRLPLWSA
;
A
#
# COMPACT_ATOMS: atom_id res chain seq x y z
N MET A 1 -20.60 -16.38 -19.34
CA MET A 1 -19.22 -15.86 -19.35
C MET A 1 -19.07 -14.55 -18.60
N LEU A 2 -19.68 -13.44 -19.02
CA LEU A 2 -19.60 -12.16 -18.27
C LEU A 2 -20.22 -12.28 -16.87
N THR A 3 -21.39 -12.91 -16.76
CA THR A 3 -22.06 -13.22 -15.48
C THR A 3 -21.18 -14.01 -14.53
N ASP A 4 -20.41 -14.97 -15.06
CA ASP A 4 -19.57 -15.87 -14.27
C ASP A 4 -18.34 -15.13 -13.73
N ILE A 5 -17.79 -14.20 -14.51
CA ILE A 5 -16.70 -13.31 -14.08
C ILE A 5 -17.18 -12.35 -12.99
N PHE A 6 -18.35 -11.71 -13.16
CA PHE A 6 -18.89 -10.83 -12.13
C PHE A 6 -19.22 -11.56 -10.83
N ALA A 7 -19.77 -12.77 -10.92
CA ALA A 7 -20.02 -13.61 -9.75
C ALA A 7 -18.71 -14.01 -9.05
N ALA A 8 -17.71 -14.49 -9.78
CA ALA A 8 -16.41 -14.85 -9.23
C ALA A 8 -15.69 -13.64 -8.60
N LEU A 9 -15.72 -12.48 -9.27
CA LEU A 9 -15.12 -11.26 -8.75
C LEU A 9 -15.81 -10.77 -7.46
N SER A 10 -17.14 -10.84 -7.40
CA SER A 10 -17.90 -10.44 -6.22
C SER A 10 -17.52 -11.28 -4.99
N ILE A 11 -17.29 -12.59 -5.20
CA ILE A 11 -16.82 -13.49 -4.14
C ILE A 11 -15.41 -13.10 -3.69
N GLU A 12 -14.48 -12.90 -4.62
CA GLU A 12 -13.10 -12.48 -4.29
C GLU A 12 -13.07 -11.14 -3.54
N VAL A 13 -13.85 -10.15 -3.97
CA VAL A 13 -13.96 -8.85 -3.28
C VAL A 13 -14.54 -9.00 -1.87
N LEU A 14 -15.53 -9.87 -1.68
CA LEU A 14 -16.10 -10.14 -0.36
C LEU A 14 -15.08 -10.80 0.58
N LYS A 15 -14.28 -11.76 0.07
CA LYS A 15 -13.18 -12.38 0.81
C LYS A 15 -12.17 -11.32 1.25
N LEU A 16 -11.76 -10.45 0.34
CA LEU A 16 -10.83 -9.34 0.63
C LEU A 16 -11.38 -8.42 1.71
N ARG A 17 -12.64 -7.96 1.58
CA ARG A 17 -13.26 -7.03 2.53
C ARG A 17 -13.36 -7.61 3.95
N ARG A 18 -13.55 -8.93 4.09
CA ARG A 18 -13.62 -9.61 5.39
C ARG A 18 -12.26 -10.05 5.92
N SER A 19 -11.22 -10.07 5.11
CA SER A 19 -9.89 -10.51 5.49
C SER A 19 -9.23 -9.58 6.51
N ALA A 20 -8.69 -10.15 7.58
CA ALA A 20 -7.83 -9.41 8.51
C ALA A 20 -6.54 -8.96 7.83
N ILE A 21 -5.99 -9.78 6.93
CA ILE A 21 -4.75 -9.49 6.22
C ILE A 21 -4.91 -8.27 5.31
N PHE A 22 -6.05 -8.13 4.64
CA PHE A 22 -6.37 -6.92 3.88
C PHE A 22 -6.29 -5.66 4.75
N LYS A 23 -6.91 -5.69 5.93
CA LYS A 23 -6.86 -4.57 6.89
C LYS A 23 -5.44 -4.29 7.40
N VAL A 24 -4.66 -5.33 7.68
CA VAL A 24 -3.26 -5.20 8.12
C VAL A 24 -2.40 -4.54 7.04
N THR A 25 -2.56 -4.92 5.77
CA THR A 25 -1.80 -4.26 4.69
C THR A 25 -2.15 -2.78 4.54
N ILE A 26 -3.42 -2.41 4.66
CA ILE A 26 -3.84 -0.99 4.67
C ILE A 26 -3.22 -0.27 5.86
N ALA A 27 -3.29 -0.86 7.06
CA ALA A 27 -2.70 -0.26 8.26
C ALA A 27 -1.18 -0.07 8.12
N ALA A 28 -0.46 -1.04 7.52
CA ALA A 28 0.96 -0.93 7.25
C ALA A 28 1.28 0.21 6.27
N THR A 29 0.52 0.34 5.18
CA THR A 29 0.67 1.45 4.22
C THR A 29 0.39 2.81 4.86
N CYS A 30 -0.65 2.91 5.69
CA CYS A 30 -0.95 4.12 6.46
C CYS A 30 0.22 4.45 7.40
N PHE A 31 0.70 3.46 8.16
CA PHE A 31 1.79 3.64 9.11
C PHE A 31 3.04 4.20 8.43
N VAL A 32 3.43 3.65 7.26
CA VAL A 32 4.58 4.15 6.50
C VAL A 32 4.37 5.59 6.03
N SER A 33 3.17 5.93 5.55
CA SER A 33 2.83 7.30 5.12
C SER A 33 2.94 8.30 6.29
N PHE A 34 2.46 7.93 7.47
CA PHE A 34 2.60 8.74 8.68
C PHE A 34 4.06 8.87 9.13
N MET A 35 4.86 7.81 9.04
CA MET A 35 6.28 7.86 9.37
C MET A 35 7.06 8.80 8.44
N LEU A 36 6.75 8.81 7.14
CA LEU A 36 7.35 9.75 6.18
C LEU A 36 6.95 11.20 6.49
N ALA A 37 5.69 11.46 6.82
CA ALA A 37 5.25 12.80 7.23
C ALA A 37 5.91 13.24 8.54
N LEU A 38 6.04 12.34 9.52
CA LEU A 38 6.76 12.60 10.75
C LEU A 38 8.23 12.92 10.48
N MET A 39 8.90 12.16 9.61
CA MET A 39 10.26 12.46 9.18
C MET A 39 10.35 13.90 8.63
N MET A 40 9.41 14.28 7.76
CA MET A 40 9.38 15.61 7.17
C MET A 40 9.17 16.73 8.20
N LEU A 41 8.29 16.51 9.18
CA LEU A 41 8.09 17.42 10.31
C LEU A 41 9.37 17.62 11.11
N LEU A 42 10.15 16.56 11.33
CA LEU A 42 11.43 16.64 12.03
C LEU A 42 12.48 17.41 11.23
N VAL A 43 12.47 17.29 9.89
CA VAL A 43 13.35 18.08 9.01
C VAL A 43 12.98 19.56 9.03
N MET A 44 11.69 19.91 9.12
CA MET A 44 11.22 21.30 9.23
C MET A 44 11.62 21.97 10.55
N HIS A 45 11.72 21.21 11.63
CA HIS A 45 12.01 21.72 12.98
C HIS A 45 13.23 21.00 13.61
N PRO A 46 14.44 21.15 13.04
CA PRO A 46 15.63 20.45 13.51
C PRO A 46 16.08 20.91 14.91
N ASP A 47 15.69 22.12 15.33
CA ASP A 47 16.05 22.71 16.62
C ASP A 47 15.24 22.15 17.79
N ALA A 48 14.05 21.58 17.52
CA ALA A 48 13.22 20.94 18.54
C ALA A 48 13.81 19.58 19.00
N LEU A 49 14.79 19.04 18.28
CA LEU A 49 15.43 17.77 18.60
C LEU A 49 16.61 17.98 19.57
N PRO A 50 16.71 17.15 20.62
CA PRO A 50 17.90 17.12 21.47
C PRO A 50 19.13 16.72 20.65
N PRO A 51 20.35 17.10 21.09
CA PRO A 51 21.58 16.68 20.43
C PRO A 51 21.68 15.15 20.45
N GLY A 52 21.75 14.53 19.27
CA GLY A 52 21.76 13.07 19.11
C GLY A 52 21.77 12.62 17.66
N ILE A 53 21.83 11.30 17.43
CA ILE A 53 21.97 10.68 16.09
C ILE A 53 20.89 11.15 15.12
N LEU A 54 19.66 11.38 15.60
CA LEU A 54 18.54 11.82 14.75
C LEU A 54 18.76 13.25 14.21
N LYS A 55 19.21 14.18 15.07
CA LYS A 55 19.54 15.56 14.66
C LYS A 55 20.72 15.58 13.69
N THR A 56 21.75 14.77 13.95
CA THR A 56 22.89 14.63 13.05
C THR A 56 22.48 14.05 11.70
N LYS A 57 21.59 13.05 11.66
CA LYS A 57 21.08 12.47 10.40
C LYS A 57 20.34 13.51 9.57
N ILE A 58 19.50 14.33 10.18
CA ILE A 58 18.77 15.39 9.47
C ILE A 58 19.74 16.43 8.91
N ALA A 59 20.71 16.87 9.72
CA ALA A 59 21.72 17.83 9.30
C ALA A 59 22.61 17.31 8.15
N VAL A 60 23.00 16.04 8.20
CA VAL A 60 23.83 15.39 7.16
C VAL A 60 23.04 15.08 5.91
N ALA A 61 21.75 14.75 6.04
CA ALA A 61 20.93 14.38 4.89
C ALA A 61 20.71 15.55 3.93
N ALA A 62 20.88 16.80 4.38
CA ALA A 62 20.73 18.02 3.58
C ALA A 62 19.42 18.04 2.74
N ILE A 63 18.37 17.42 3.28
CA ILE A 63 17.09 17.27 2.61
C ILE A 63 16.34 18.61 2.71
N GLY A 64 15.97 19.18 1.57
CA GLY A 64 15.04 20.29 1.51
C GLY A 64 13.69 19.88 2.09
N ALA A 65 13.13 20.70 2.97
CA ALA A 65 11.81 20.45 3.53
C ALA A 65 10.71 20.89 2.54
N ASP A 66 10.71 20.35 1.31
CA ASP A 66 9.80 20.74 0.22
C ASP A 66 9.01 19.56 -0.39
N TRP A 67 8.04 19.88 -1.25
CA TRP A 67 7.20 18.88 -1.91
C TRP A 67 7.98 17.87 -2.77
N PRO A 68 8.95 18.29 -3.61
CA PRO A 68 9.77 17.36 -4.39
C PRO A 68 10.49 16.31 -3.53
N ALA A 69 11.13 16.72 -2.44
CA ALA A 69 11.79 15.77 -1.54
C ALA A 69 10.78 14.79 -0.93
N TYR A 70 9.66 15.30 -0.41
CA TYR A 70 8.64 14.48 0.23
C TYR A 70 8.00 13.45 -0.72
N ILE A 71 7.66 13.86 -1.94
CA ILE A 71 7.12 12.95 -2.96
C ILE A 71 8.19 11.94 -3.39
N GLY A 72 9.45 12.35 -3.56
CA GLY A 72 10.55 11.43 -3.89
C GLY A 72 10.75 10.33 -2.84
N PHE A 73 10.70 10.68 -1.54
CA PHE A 73 10.75 9.66 -0.48
C PHE A 73 9.51 8.76 -0.46
N THR A 74 8.34 9.31 -0.76
CA THR A 74 7.09 8.54 -0.87
C THR A 74 7.17 7.55 -2.04
N GLU A 75 7.73 7.95 -3.18
CA GLU A 75 7.93 7.07 -4.33
C GLU A 75 8.89 5.92 -4.03
N ILE A 76 10.04 6.21 -3.41
CA ILE A 76 11.01 5.17 -3.01
C ILE A 76 10.37 4.20 -2.03
N ALA A 77 9.65 4.72 -1.03
CA ALA A 77 8.95 3.90 -0.06
C ALA A 77 7.86 3.05 -0.72
N GLN A 78 7.09 3.60 -1.67
CA GLN A 78 6.07 2.86 -2.40
C GLN A 78 6.68 1.77 -3.28
N GLY A 79 7.82 2.03 -3.93
CA GLY A 79 8.54 1.02 -4.70
C GLY A 79 9.04 -0.13 -3.81
N ALA A 80 9.73 0.19 -2.73
CA ALA A 80 10.31 -0.81 -1.83
C ALA A 80 9.23 -1.61 -1.08
N LEU A 81 8.27 -0.92 -0.45
CA LEU A 81 7.18 -1.55 0.29
C LEU A 81 6.19 -2.24 -0.64
N GLY A 82 5.93 -1.66 -1.81
CA GLY A 82 5.00 -2.19 -2.81
C GLY A 82 5.42 -3.58 -3.28
N ILE A 83 6.70 -3.81 -3.58
CA ILE A 83 7.18 -5.14 -3.98
C ILE A 83 6.82 -6.20 -2.92
N ILE A 84 7.05 -5.89 -1.64
CA ILE A 84 6.80 -6.81 -0.53
C ILE A 84 5.29 -7.01 -0.33
N LEU A 85 4.53 -5.93 -0.20
CA LEU A 85 3.09 -5.99 0.06
C LEU A 85 2.30 -6.59 -1.10
N TYR A 86 2.65 -6.26 -2.34
CA TYR A 86 1.96 -6.77 -3.52
C TYR A 86 2.27 -8.25 -3.71
N GLY A 87 3.54 -8.66 -3.59
CA GLY A 87 3.91 -10.08 -3.61
C GLY A 87 3.16 -10.87 -2.54
N PHE A 88 3.03 -10.31 -1.33
CA PHE A 88 2.25 -10.91 -0.26
C PHE A 88 0.75 -10.98 -0.57
N ALA A 89 0.16 -9.93 -1.13
CA ALA A 89 -1.25 -9.92 -1.53
C ALA A 89 -1.56 -11.00 -2.59
N PHE A 90 -0.69 -11.14 -3.61
CA PHE A 90 -0.80 -12.21 -4.60
C PHE A 90 -0.67 -13.59 -3.94
N SER A 91 0.34 -13.80 -3.11
CA SER A 91 0.52 -15.05 -2.38
C SER A 91 -0.71 -15.40 -1.54
N TRP A 92 -1.30 -14.43 -0.86
CA TRP A 92 -2.50 -14.65 -0.05
C TRP A 92 -3.72 -15.01 -0.91
N ILE A 93 -4.01 -14.27 -2.00
CA ILE A 93 -5.18 -14.51 -2.86
C ILE A 93 -5.14 -15.92 -3.48
N PHE A 94 -3.95 -16.36 -3.92
CA PHE A 94 -3.79 -17.67 -4.57
C PHE A 94 -3.55 -18.81 -3.56
N GLY A 95 -2.91 -18.53 -2.43
CA GLY A 95 -2.61 -19.50 -1.39
C GLY A 95 -3.78 -19.79 -0.46
N ARG A 96 -4.76 -18.89 -0.34
CA ARG A 96 -5.87 -19.03 0.62
C ARG A 96 -6.65 -20.33 0.45
N GLU A 97 -6.90 -20.75 -0.80
CA GLU A 97 -7.68 -21.97 -1.04
C GLU A 97 -6.90 -23.26 -0.81
N TRP A 98 -5.57 -23.20 -0.92
CA TRP A 98 -4.70 -24.31 -0.55
C TRP A 98 -4.71 -24.53 0.96
N ASP A 99 -4.69 -23.44 1.72
CA ASP A 99 -4.76 -23.46 3.19
C ASP A 99 -6.14 -23.92 3.69
N ASP A 100 -7.22 -23.47 3.04
CA ASP A 100 -8.60 -23.87 3.38
C ASP A 100 -8.98 -25.28 2.86
N GLY A 101 -8.14 -25.92 2.06
CA GLY A 101 -8.39 -27.25 1.48
C GLY A 101 -9.44 -27.28 0.36
N THR A 102 -9.96 -26.13 -0.07
CA THR A 102 -11.08 -26.00 -1.01
C THR A 102 -10.66 -25.91 -2.48
N VAL A 103 -9.37 -26.10 -2.81
CA VAL A 103 -8.87 -26.03 -4.20
C VAL A 103 -9.62 -27.00 -5.11
N LYS A 104 -9.94 -28.20 -4.62
CA LYS A 104 -10.65 -29.22 -5.39
C LYS A 104 -12.12 -28.85 -5.60
N ASP A 105 -12.73 -28.17 -4.63
CA ASP A 105 -14.14 -27.75 -4.70
C ASP A 105 -14.35 -26.67 -5.76
N ILE A 106 -13.35 -25.81 -6.00
CA ILE A 106 -13.34 -24.84 -7.09
C ILE A 106 -13.46 -25.53 -8.46
N LEU A 107 -12.93 -26.75 -8.61
CA LEU A 107 -13.00 -27.50 -9.86
C LEU A 107 -14.37 -28.16 -10.09
N ALA A 108 -15.19 -28.28 -9.04
CA ALA A 108 -16.53 -28.85 -9.11
C ALA A 108 -17.62 -27.79 -9.37
N LEU A 109 -17.31 -26.50 -9.21
CA LEU A 109 -18.24 -25.41 -9.48
C LEU A 109 -18.53 -25.27 -10.99
N PRO A 110 -19.77 -24.92 -11.38
CA PRO A 110 -20.16 -24.67 -12.78
C PRO A 110 -19.69 -23.29 -13.27
N VAL A 111 -18.47 -22.88 -12.89
CA VAL A 111 -17.84 -21.61 -13.27
C VAL A 111 -16.60 -21.94 -14.12
N SER A 112 -16.37 -21.19 -15.19
CA SER A 112 -15.21 -21.45 -16.03
C SER A 112 -13.89 -21.19 -15.26
N ARG A 113 -12.91 -22.08 -15.45
CA ARG A 113 -11.59 -21.97 -14.80
C ARG A 113 -10.87 -20.66 -15.15
N THR A 114 -11.06 -20.20 -16.40
CA THR A 114 -10.51 -18.93 -16.88
C THR A 114 -11.17 -17.73 -16.20
N ALA A 115 -12.49 -17.75 -15.97
CA ALA A 115 -13.17 -16.68 -15.24
C ALA A 115 -12.67 -16.58 -13.79
N MET A 116 -12.43 -17.72 -13.13
CA MET A 116 -11.90 -17.76 -11.77
C MET A 116 -10.47 -17.19 -11.69
N ALA A 117 -9.59 -17.61 -12.61
CA ALA A 117 -8.23 -17.10 -12.69
C ALA A 117 -8.20 -15.57 -12.95
N LEU A 118 -9.01 -15.10 -13.89
CA LEU A 118 -9.14 -13.66 -14.18
C LEU A 118 -9.69 -12.88 -12.99
N ALA A 119 -10.72 -13.40 -12.31
CA ALA A 119 -11.29 -12.74 -11.13
C ALA A 119 -10.24 -12.54 -10.03
N LYS A 120 -9.37 -13.54 -9.79
CA LYS A 120 -8.26 -13.42 -8.83
C LYS A 120 -7.23 -12.38 -9.23
N LEU A 121 -6.84 -12.36 -10.52
CA LEU A 121 -5.89 -11.37 -11.02
C LEU A 121 -6.45 -9.94 -10.92
N VAL A 122 -7.73 -9.75 -11.25
CA VAL A 122 -8.41 -8.45 -11.10
C VAL A 122 -8.51 -8.08 -9.62
N ALA A 123 -8.88 -9.00 -8.73
CA ALA A 123 -8.94 -8.74 -7.29
C ALA A 123 -7.57 -8.34 -6.72
N ALA A 124 -6.49 -9.01 -7.14
CA ALA A 124 -5.12 -8.67 -6.75
C ALA A 124 -4.71 -7.28 -7.27
N ALA A 125 -4.99 -6.99 -8.54
CA ALA A 125 -4.72 -5.68 -9.13
C ALA A 125 -5.48 -4.56 -8.41
N LEU A 126 -6.77 -4.77 -8.10
CA LEU A 126 -7.59 -3.81 -7.35
C LEU A 126 -7.05 -3.56 -5.95
N TRP A 127 -6.59 -4.60 -5.25
CA TRP A 127 -5.97 -4.46 -3.94
C TRP A 127 -4.66 -3.65 -4.02
N CYS A 128 -3.77 -3.98 -4.95
CA CYS A 128 -2.49 -3.26 -5.11
C CYS A 128 -2.70 -1.79 -5.51
N ALA A 129 -3.65 -1.55 -6.43
CA ALA A 129 -4.05 -0.20 -6.83
C ALA A 129 -4.64 0.59 -5.67
N LEU A 130 -5.47 -0.04 -4.83
CA LEU A 130 -6.00 0.59 -3.63
C LEU A 130 -4.91 0.95 -2.63
N LEU A 131 -3.94 0.07 -2.36
CA LEU A 131 -2.82 0.38 -1.46
C LEU A 131 -1.99 1.56 -1.99
N SER A 132 -1.70 1.58 -3.30
CA SER A 132 -1.02 2.71 -3.95
C SER A 132 -1.83 4.00 -3.82
N ALA A 133 -3.13 3.94 -4.08
CA ALA A 133 -4.02 5.10 -3.98
C ALA A 133 -4.11 5.63 -2.54
N VAL A 134 -4.20 4.74 -1.54
CA VAL A 134 -4.19 5.13 -0.12
C VAL A 134 -2.90 5.84 0.24
N MET A 135 -1.74 5.28 -0.14
CA MET A 135 -0.44 5.91 0.13
C MET A 135 -0.33 7.29 -0.54
N PHE A 136 -0.73 7.38 -1.81
CA PHE A 136 -0.70 8.63 -2.57
C PHE A 136 -1.60 9.71 -1.96
N VAL A 137 -2.86 9.37 -1.65
CA VAL A 137 -3.82 10.31 -1.04
C VAL A 137 -3.33 10.76 0.35
N LEU A 138 -2.81 9.83 1.16
CA LEU A 138 -2.24 10.18 2.47
C LEU A 138 -1.02 11.08 2.34
N ALA A 139 -0.13 10.82 1.39
CA ALA A 139 1.02 11.68 1.14
C ALA A 139 0.56 13.10 0.78
N LEU A 140 -0.38 13.25 -0.16
CA LEU A 140 -0.92 14.58 -0.49
C LEU A 140 -1.59 15.26 0.72
N ALA A 141 -2.40 14.53 1.48
CA ALA A 141 -3.07 15.09 2.66
C ALA A 141 -2.08 15.53 3.74
N LEU A 142 -1.06 14.71 4.03
CA LEU A 142 -0.07 14.97 5.06
C LEU A 142 0.92 16.07 4.62
N GLY A 143 1.37 16.07 3.37
CA GLY A 143 2.21 17.14 2.83
C GLY A 143 1.50 18.50 2.84
N ALA A 144 0.20 18.52 2.52
CA ALA A 144 -0.62 19.72 2.63
C ALA A 144 -0.83 20.16 4.09
N PHE A 145 -1.05 19.21 5.00
CA PHE A 145 -1.17 19.48 6.43
C PHE A 145 0.10 20.09 7.02
N LEU A 146 1.27 19.61 6.60
CA LEU A 146 2.58 20.14 6.96
C LEU A 146 2.91 21.49 6.29
N ARG A 147 2.08 21.93 5.32
CA ARG A 147 2.27 23.17 4.55
C ARG A 147 3.66 23.25 3.89
N LEU A 148 4.07 22.15 3.26
CA LEU A 148 5.37 22.10 2.59
C LEU A 148 5.44 23.15 1.46
N PRO A 149 6.57 23.86 1.31
CA PRO A 149 6.83 24.72 0.17
C PRO A 149 6.87 23.90 -1.11
N LEU A 150 6.28 24.44 -2.19
CA LEU A 150 6.21 23.77 -3.49
C LEU A 150 7.60 23.49 -4.07
N TRP A 151 8.55 24.38 -3.80
CA TRP A 151 9.94 24.30 -4.21
C TRP A 151 10.78 24.97 -3.13
N SER A 152 11.88 24.34 -2.70
CA SER A 152 12.95 25.08 -2.02
C SER A 152 13.82 25.80 -3.06
N ALA A 153 14.09 27.09 -2.83
CA ALA A 153 15.04 27.88 -3.61
C ALA A 153 16.50 27.52 -3.28
#